data_AF-A0A924YGD4-F1
#
_entry.id   AF-A0A924YGD4-F1
#
_cell.length_a   1.000
_cell.length_b   1.000
_cell.length_c   1.000
_cell.angle_alpha   90.00
_cell.angle_beta   90.00
_cell.angle_gamma   90.00
#
_symmetry.space_group_name_H-M   'P 1'
#
loop_
_entity.id
_entity.type
_entity.pdbx_description
1 polymer ?
#
loop_
_entity_poly.entity_id
_entity_poly.type
_entity_poly.pdbx_seq_one_letter_code
_entity_poly.pdbx_strand_id
1 'polypeptide(L)'
;MAELPRLKRILIEAMAKHLPPSAASLRLLDVRGETSEVLTGFRQDLDVVTAPEQADQWQLEADSVDAVVAYTNSVNDDFLNAAMIVLRPGGRLIVVDPDQDPNDSHVTTLEGAGYTRILVETAAECPLPVGVLMRGEKPHTTDDTLERVRQVAARDGQSDDLTFADLTNFKGRYAHLLIRQTPNKPVWSLEAGEAVTWQAAALETPSGTALLAFSSLPQAVAFMQPAVMNGQIKDVNKVGKFSRETAQAWSLPVLLNPALSLLEGLSVTFVNVDVNSAEAPDE
;
A
#
# COMPACT_ATOMS: atom_id res chain seq x y z
N MET A 1 -19.83 15.84 17.78
CA MET A 1 -19.59 15.55 16.35
C MET A 1 -20.77 16.09 15.58
N ALA A 2 -20.56 17.10 14.74
CA ALA A 2 -21.59 17.51 13.79
C ALA A 2 -21.68 16.40 12.73
N GLU A 3 -22.88 15.94 12.42
CA GLU A 3 -23.10 14.93 11.39
C GLU A 3 -22.65 15.52 10.05
N LEU A 4 -21.61 14.94 9.43
CA LEU A 4 -21.24 15.31 8.06
C LEU A 4 -22.42 14.99 7.13
N PRO A 5 -22.77 15.87 6.17
CA PRO A 5 -23.83 15.58 5.21
C PRO A 5 -23.57 14.24 4.51
N ARG A 6 -24.59 13.38 4.44
CA ARG A 6 -24.50 12.02 3.88
C ARG A 6 -23.81 11.97 2.51
N LEU A 7 -24.07 12.95 1.65
CA LEU A 7 -23.47 13.06 0.33
C LEU A 7 -21.93 13.23 0.40
N LYS A 8 -21.44 14.15 1.24
CA LYS A 8 -20.01 14.40 1.42
C LYS A 8 -19.29 13.12 1.88
N ARG A 9 -19.90 12.36 2.79
CA ARG A 9 -19.34 11.07 3.23
C ARG A 9 -19.21 10.07 2.10
N ILE A 10 -20.25 9.89 1.27
CA ILE A 10 -20.22 8.96 0.12
C ILE A 10 -19.11 9.36 -0.87
N LEU A 11 -18.96 10.66 -1.12
CA LEU A 11 -17.92 11.18 -2.00
C LEU A 11 -16.50 10.93 -1.45
N ILE A 12 -16.28 11.11 -0.15
CA ILE A 12 -15.00 10.79 0.49
C ILE A 12 -14.75 9.27 0.51
N GLU A 13 -15.80 8.46 0.68
CA GLU A 13 -15.72 7.01 0.57
C GLU A 13 -15.27 6.55 -0.83
N ALA A 14 -15.65 7.27 -1.88
CA ALA A 14 -15.14 7.02 -3.22
C ALA A 14 -13.62 7.23 -3.28
N MET A 15 -13.11 8.33 -2.71
CA MET A 15 -11.67 8.63 -2.66
C MET A 15 -10.84 7.49 -2.04
N ALA A 16 -11.37 6.85 -0.99
CA ALA A 16 -10.68 5.79 -0.26
C ALA A 16 -10.27 4.61 -1.16
N LYS A 17 -11.04 4.31 -2.21
CA LYS A 17 -10.76 3.24 -3.17
C LYS A 17 -9.55 3.52 -4.06
N HIS A 18 -9.20 4.79 -4.24
CA HIS A 18 -8.10 5.20 -5.11
C HIS A 18 -6.79 5.45 -4.36
N LEU A 19 -6.81 5.40 -3.03
CA LEU A 19 -5.61 5.49 -2.22
C LEU A 19 -4.59 4.41 -2.65
N PRO A 20 -3.29 4.74 -2.69
CA PRO A 20 -2.26 3.75 -2.98
C PRO A 20 -2.40 2.48 -2.13
N PRO A 21 -2.21 1.29 -2.74
CA PRO A 21 -2.18 0.04 -1.99
C PRO A 21 -0.88 -0.06 -1.17
N SER A 22 -1.01 -0.63 0.03
CA SER A 22 0.06 -1.36 0.75
C SER A 22 1.44 -0.70 0.87
N ALA A 23 1.56 0.21 1.83
CA ALA A 23 2.78 0.44 2.64
C ALA A 23 2.44 0.16 4.12
N ALA A 24 3.44 0.04 5.01
CA ALA A 24 3.20 -0.16 6.45
C ALA A 24 2.43 1.01 7.09
N SER A 25 2.63 2.20 6.53
CA SER A 25 1.90 3.44 6.81
C SER A 25 1.80 4.25 5.52
N LEU A 26 0.66 4.88 5.27
CA LEU A 26 0.46 5.76 4.12
C LEU A 26 0.37 7.21 4.59
N ARG A 27 1.34 8.03 4.23
CA ARG A 27 1.36 9.45 4.55
C ARG A 27 0.50 10.23 3.57
N LEU A 28 -0.61 10.76 4.07
CA LEU A 28 -1.67 11.39 3.29
C LEU A 28 -1.71 12.89 3.56
N LEU A 29 -1.61 13.71 2.52
CA LEU A 29 -1.90 15.13 2.62
C LEU A 29 -3.40 15.38 2.41
N ASP A 30 -4.11 15.82 3.44
CA ASP A 30 -5.51 16.22 3.38
C ASP A 30 -5.63 17.74 3.27
N VAL A 31 -5.94 18.21 2.07
CA VAL A 31 -6.07 19.63 1.77
C VAL A 31 -7.38 20.14 2.36
N ARG A 32 -7.27 21.18 3.21
CA ARG A 32 -8.33 21.73 4.09
C ARG A 32 -8.77 20.81 5.23
N GLY A 33 -8.22 19.60 5.35
CA GLY A 33 -8.52 18.70 6.47
C GLY A 33 -9.94 18.12 6.45
N GLU A 34 -10.58 18.10 5.28
CA GLU A 34 -12.00 17.80 5.15
C GLU A 34 -12.33 16.31 4.99
N THR A 35 -11.31 15.48 4.74
CA THR A 35 -11.49 14.06 4.37
C THR A 35 -10.97 13.09 5.43
N SER A 36 -10.04 13.54 6.26
CA SER A 36 -9.27 12.77 7.23
C SER A 36 -10.11 11.92 8.17
N GLU A 37 -11.16 12.47 8.79
CA GLU A 37 -12.03 11.74 9.73
C GLU A 37 -12.69 10.52 9.06
N VAL A 38 -13.20 10.69 7.84
CA VAL A 38 -13.85 9.60 7.10
C VAL A 38 -12.81 8.59 6.64
N LEU A 39 -11.71 9.06 6.02
CA LEU A 39 -10.68 8.18 5.46
C LEU A 39 -9.98 7.33 6.53
N THR A 40 -9.67 7.91 7.69
CA THR A 40 -9.06 7.16 8.82
C THR A 40 -10.00 6.09 9.38
N GLY A 41 -11.32 6.29 9.27
CA GLY A 41 -12.32 5.26 9.59
C GLY A 41 -12.25 4.03 8.68
N PHE A 42 -11.81 4.19 7.42
CA PHE A 42 -11.63 3.08 6.46
C PHE A 42 -10.22 2.51 6.43
N ARG A 43 -9.22 3.34 6.74
CA ARG A 43 -7.78 3.03 6.64
C ARG A 43 -7.07 3.54 7.90
N GLN A 44 -6.87 2.63 8.87
CA GLN A 44 -6.16 2.96 10.12
C GLN A 44 -4.64 3.17 9.93
N ASP A 45 -4.11 2.79 8.78
CA ASP A 45 -2.71 2.94 8.39
C ASP A 45 -2.35 4.36 7.88
N LEU A 46 -3.31 5.29 7.84
CA LEU A 46 -3.09 6.65 7.36
C LEU A 46 -2.35 7.51 8.39
N ASP A 47 -1.22 8.06 7.98
CA ASP A 47 -0.55 9.17 8.66
C ASP A 47 -0.97 10.48 7.98
N VAL A 48 -1.98 11.15 8.54
CA VAL A 48 -2.60 12.30 7.88
C VAL A 48 -1.89 13.59 8.28
N VAL A 49 -1.44 14.35 7.28
CA VAL A 49 -1.00 15.73 7.42
C VAL A 49 -2.05 16.64 6.80
N THR A 50 -2.51 17.64 7.55
CA THR A 50 -3.45 18.64 7.03
C THR A 50 -2.69 19.86 6.53
N ALA A 51 -3.11 20.40 5.40
CA ALA A 51 -2.58 21.64 4.84
C ALA A 51 -3.70 22.60 4.42
N PRO A 52 -3.43 23.91 4.38
CA PRO A 52 -4.38 24.90 3.85
C PRO A 52 -4.63 24.70 2.36
N GLU A 53 -5.67 25.35 1.85
CA GLU A 53 -6.01 25.32 0.42
C GLU A 53 -4.92 25.94 -0.46
N GLN A 54 -4.29 27.01 0.01
CA GLN A 54 -3.20 27.66 -0.73
C GLN A 54 -1.93 26.82 -0.66
N ALA A 55 -1.50 26.36 -1.83
CA ALA A 55 -0.35 25.49 -2.03
C ALA A 55 0.99 26.08 -1.58
N ASP A 56 1.16 27.40 -1.67
CA ASP A 56 2.36 28.13 -1.24
C ASP A 56 2.59 28.09 0.29
N GLN A 57 1.57 27.74 1.05
CA GLN A 57 1.64 27.58 2.51
C GLN A 57 1.92 26.14 2.94
N TRP A 58 2.09 25.20 1.99
CA TRP A 58 2.41 23.82 2.33
C TRP A 58 3.85 23.72 2.82
N GLN A 59 4.03 23.52 4.13
CA GLN A 59 5.33 23.33 4.76
C GLN A 59 5.78 21.87 4.68
N LEU A 60 5.83 21.34 3.46
CA LEU A 60 6.18 19.95 3.18
C LEU A 60 7.40 19.86 2.29
N GLU A 61 8.24 18.86 2.56
CA GLU A 61 9.38 18.56 1.73
C GLU A 61 8.93 17.91 0.41
N ALA A 62 9.76 18.02 -0.63
CA ALA A 62 9.52 17.31 -1.88
C ALA A 62 9.51 15.79 -1.64
N ASP A 63 8.71 15.06 -2.43
CA ASP A 63 8.58 13.60 -2.38
C ASP A 63 8.21 13.03 -1.00
N SER A 64 7.60 13.83 -0.12
CA SER A 64 7.39 13.47 1.28
C SER A 64 6.06 12.78 1.57
N VAL A 65 5.09 12.78 0.65
CA VAL A 65 3.76 12.17 0.83
C VAL A 65 3.44 11.09 -0.21
N ASP A 66 2.65 10.11 0.19
CA ASP A 66 2.19 9.00 -0.66
C ASP A 66 0.97 9.38 -1.51
N ALA A 67 0.09 10.21 -0.95
CA ALA A 67 -1.08 10.69 -1.64
C ALA A 67 -1.44 12.11 -1.19
N VAL A 68 -2.07 12.85 -2.10
CA VAL A 68 -2.69 14.15 -1.85
C VAL A 68 -4.18 14.00 -2.12
N VAL A 69 -5.01 14.32 -1.14
CA VAL A 69 -6.47 14.33 -1.27
C VAL A 69 -7.01 15.75 -1.10
N ALA A 70 -7.98 16.11 -1.94
CA ALA A 70 -8.69 17.37 -1.82
C ALA A 70 -10.18 17.17 -2.12
N TYR A 71 -11.03 17.75 -1.27
CA TYR A 71 -12.48 17.76 -1.44
C TYR A 71 -12.95 19.19 -1.73
N THR A 72 -13.69 19.38 -2.83
CA THR A 72 -14.21 20.69 -3.28
C THR A 72 -13.09 21.73 -3.48
N ASN A 73 -12.02 21.35 -4.18
CA ASN A 73 -10.90 22.24 -4.48
C ASN A 73 -10.82 22.49 -6.00
N SER A 74 -10.64 23.75 -6.39
CA SER A 74 -10.40 24.11 -7.77
C SER A 74 -9.03 23.59 -8.20
N VAL A 75 -9.03 22.63 -9.13
CA VAL A 75 -7.80 22.11 -9.72
C VAL A 75 -7.22 23.17 -10.66
N ASN A 76 -6.19 23.89 -10.20
CA ASN A 76 -5.45 24.88 -10.96
C ASN A 76 -3.95 24.52 -11.03
N ASP A 77 -3.20 25.21 -11.89
CA ASP A 77 -1.79 24.91 -12.14
C ASP A 77 -0.93 24.99 -10.87
N ASP A 78 -1.16 25.99 -10.01
CA ASP A 78 -0.39 26.17 -8.77
C ASP A 78 -0.60 24.98 -7.81
N PHE A 79 -1.86 24.57 -7.63
CA PHE A 79 -2.23 23.41 -6.84
C PHE A 79 -1.62 22.12 -7.40
N LEU A 80 -1.75 21.90 -8.71
CA LEU A 80 -1.25 20.69 -9.37
C LEU A 80 0.27 20.59 -9.30
N ASN A 81 0.98 21.70 -9.49
CA ASN A 81 2.43 21.77 -9.41
C ASN A 81 2.93 21.51 -7.97
N ALA A 82 2.29 22.11 -6.98
CA ALA A 82 2.65 21.87 -5.58
C ALA A 82 2.38 20.43 -5.16
N ALA A 83 1.24 19.85 -5.56
CA ALA A 83 0.95 18.43 -5.37
C ALA A 83 2.01 17.54 -6.02
N MET A 84 2.44 17.86 -7.25
CA MET A 84 3.49 17.12 -7.94
C MET A 84 4.84 17.19 -7.20
N ILE A 85 5.18 18.32 -6.57
CA ILE A 85 6.42 18.48 -5.81
C ILE A 85 6.41 17.60 -4.55
N VAL A 86 5.33 17.63 -3.77
CA VAL A 86 5.26 16.92 -2.48
C VAL A 86 4.98 15.43 -2.63
N LEU A 87 4.28 15.02 -3.69
CA LEU A 87 4.06 13.60 -4.01
C LEU A 87 5.39 12.92 -4.28
N ARG A 88 5.61 11.74 -3.71
CA ARG A 88 6.72 10.87 -4.13
C ARG A 88 6.49 10.29 -5.52
N PRO A 89 7.54 9.78 -6.21
CA PRO A 89 7.37 9.02 -7.45
C PRO A 89 6.39 7.84 -7.26
N GLY A 90 5.37 7.75 -8.12
CA GLY A 90 4.27 6.79 -8.00
C GLY A 90 3.18 7.15 -6.98
N GLY A 91 3.29 8.28 -6.30
CA GLY A 91 2.27 8.82 -5.41
C GLY A 91 1.04 9.31 -6.18
N ARG A 92 -0.11 9.38 -5.50
CA ARG A 92 -1.40 9.68 -6.15
C ARG A 92 -2.02 10.99 -5.69
N LEU A 93 -2.39 11.83 -6.64
CA LEU A 93 -3.34 12.91 -6.45
C LEU A 93 -4.76 12.34 -6.60
N ILE A 94 -5.67 12.66 -5.67
CA ILE A 94 -7.08 12.26 -5.68
C ILE A 94 -7.92 13.47 -5.30
N VAL A 95 -8.67 14.02 -6.24
CA VAL A 95 -9.54 15.19 -6.00
C VAL A 95 -10.98 14.78 -6.26
N VAL A 96 -11.89 15.19 -5.39
CA VAL A 96 -13.33 15.09 -5.64
C VAL A 96 -13.94 16.47 -5.60
N ASP A 97 -14.68 16.81 -6.66
CA ASP A 97 -15.48 18.03 -6.75
C ASP A 97 -16.96 17.65 -6.88
N PRO A 98 -17.82 17.95 -5.88
CA PRO A 98 -19.23 17.62 -5.92
C PRO A 98 -20.04 18.41 -6.96
N ASP A 99 -19.53 19.56 -7.40
CA ASP A 99 -20.27 20.53 -8.20
C ASP A 99 -19.95 20.43 -9.71
N GLN A 100 -19.13 19.46 -10.11
CA GLN A 100 -18.72 19.24 -11.49
C GLN A 100 -19.02 17.81 -11.96
N ASP A 101 -19.22 17.68 -13.27
CA ASP A 101 -19.33 16.39 -13.96
C ASP A 101 -18.02 16.02 -14.67
N PRO A 102 -17.68 14.72 -14.79
CA PRO A 102 -16.48 14.27 -15.49
C PRO A 102 -16.48 14.71 -16.95
N ASN A 103 -15.36 15.27 -17.42
CA ASN A 103 -15.19 15.66 -18.81
C ASN A 103 -13.72 15.63 -19.27
N ASP A 104 -13.50 15.69 -20.58
CA ASP A 104 -12.18 15.59 -21.21
C ASP A 104 -11.21 16.73 -20.82
N SER A 105 -11.73 17.88 -20.40
CA SER A 105 -10.87 19.00 -19.97
C SER A 105 -10.13 18.66 -18.67
N HIS A 106 -10.73 17.90 -17.76
CA HIS A 106 -10.07 17.43 -16.54
C HIS A 106 -8.88 16.51 -16.85
N VAL A 107 -9.03 15.64 -17.84
CA VAL A 107 -7.94 14.76 -18.32
C VAL A 107 -6.80 15.61 -18.88
N THR A 108 -7.13 16.54 -19.78
CA THR A 108 -6.16 17.44 -20.41
C THR A 108 -5.42 18.28 -19.39
N THR A 109 -6.11 18.77 -18.35
CA THR A 109 -5.52 19.54 -17.24
C THR A 109 -4.50 18.70 -16.45
N LEU A 110 -4.84 17.46 -16.09
CA LEU A 110 -3.92 16.57 -15.37
C LEU A 110 -2.72 16.15 -16.24
N GLU A 111 -2.95 15.83 -17.52
CA GLU A 111 -1.88 15.49 -18.47
C GLU A 111 -0.94 16.68 -18.69
N GLY A 112 -1.49 17.88 -18.87
CA GLY A 112 -0.73 19.12 -19.03
C GLY A 112 0.13 19.47 -17.82
N ALA A 113 -0.30 19.09 -16.62
CA ALA A 113 0.49 19.20 -15.39
C ALA A 113 1.49 18.04 -15.16
N GLY A 114 1.59 17.11 -16.11
CA GLY A 114 2.58 16.03 -16.08
C GLY A 114 2.19 14.80 -15.27
N TYR A 115 0.92 14.67 -14.87
CA TYR A 115 0.44 13.43 -14.25
C TYR A 115 0.29 12.31 -15.28
N THR A 116 0.39 11.07 -14.81
CA THR A 116 0.20 9.86 -15.61
C THR A 116 -0.86 8.96 -14.99
N ARG A 117 -1.29 7.91 -15.71
CA ARG A 117 -2.31 6.93 -15.24
C ARG A 117 -3.59 7.60 -14.74
N ILE A 118 -4.00 8.62 -15.50
CA ILE A 118 -5.10 9.50 -15.17
C ILE A 118 -6.42 8.73 -15.23
N LEU A 119 -7.30 9.01 -14.27
CA LEU A 119 -8.68 8.54 -14.23
C LEU A 119 -9.56 9.73 -13.88
N VAL A 120 -10.58 9.95 -14.69
CA VAL A 120 -11.64 10.94 -14.45
C VAL A 120 -12.96 10.21 -14.60
N GLU A 121 -13.76 10.17 -13.55
CA GLU A 121 -15.04 9.45 -13.52
C GLU A 121 -16.04 10.11 -12.57
N THR A 122 -17.30 9.67 -12.63
CA THR A 122 -18.32 10.06 -11.66
C THR A 122 -17.88 9.65 -10.26
N ALA A 123 -17.89 10.57 -9.29
CA ALA A 123 -17.45 10.26 -7.93
C ALA A 123 -18.38 9.29 -7.20
N ALA A 124 -19.70 9.46 -7.35
CA ALA A 124 -20.68 8.56 -6.77
C ALA A 124 -21.86 8.31 -7.73
N GLU A 125 -22.14 7.04 -8.04
CA GLU A 125 -23.23 6.63 -8.95
C GLU A 125 -24.61 6.53 -8.25
N CYS A 126 -24.63 6.42 -6.91
CA CYS A 126 -25.84 6.16 -6.14
C CYS A 126 -25.94 7.14 -4.96
N PRO A 127 -27.10 7.78 -4.69
CA PRO A 127 -28.43 7.52 -5.27
C PRO A 127 -28.68 8.12 -6.66
N LEU A 128 -27.86 9.08 -7.10
CA LEU A 128 -27.79 9.60 -8.46
C LEU A 128 -26.31 9.89 -8.77
N PRO A 129 -25.87 9.83 -10.04
CA PRO A 129 -24.56 10.29 -10.47
C PRO A 129 -24.31 11.71 -9.96
N VAL A 130 -23.24 11.90 -9.18
CA VAL A 130 -22.90 13.20 -8.59
C VAL A 130 -21.40 13.35 -8.40
N GLY A 131 -20.92 14.53 -8.77
CA GLY A 131 -19.53 14.95 -8.63
C GLY A 131 -18.59 14.23 -9.58
N VAL A 132 -17.37 14.76 -9.66
CA VAL A 132 -16.26 14.18 -10.42
C VAL A 132 -15.16 13.73 -9.46
N LEU A 133 -14.62 12.54 -9.70
CA LEU A 133 -13.38 12.05 -9.11
C LEU A 133 -12.27 12.16 -10.16
N MET A 134 -11.23 12.89 -9.81
CA MET A 134 -10.03 13.07 -10.60
C MET A 134 -8.85 12.39 -9.89
N ARG A 135 -8.15 11.50 -10.58
CA ARG A 135 -6.95 10.83 -10.06
C ARG A 135 -5.81 10.97 -11.05
N GLY A 136 -4.64 11.34 -10.55
CA GLY A 136 -3.38 11.34 -11.30
C GLY A 136 -2.25 10.71 -10.49
N GLU A 137 -1.30 10.07 -11.17
CA GLU A 137 -0.09 9.49 -10.55
C GLU A 137 1.14 10.31 -10.94
N LYS A 138 1.99 10.64 -9.97
CA LYS A 138 3.31 11.23 -10.25
C LYS A 138 4.17 10.21 -10.97
N PRO A 139 4.77 10.54 -12.13
CA PRO A 139 5.64 9.61 -12.85
C PRO A 139 6.77 9.05 -11.99
N HIS A 140 7.16 7.81 -12.27
CA HIS A 140 8.38 7.25 -11.70
C HIS A 140 9.63 7.89 -12.33
N THR A 141 10.72 7.97 -11.58
CA THR A 141 12.01 8.51 -12.06
C THR A 141 12.85 7.49 -12.84
N THR A 142 12.45 6.22 -12.82
CA THR A 142 13.14 5.10 -13.46
C THR A 142 12.12 4.14 -14.05
N ASP A 143 12.46 3.54 -15.19
CA ASP A 143 11.68 2.48 -15.83
C ASP A 143 11.99 1.09 -15.23
N ASP A 144 13.06 0.96 -14.42
CA ASP A 144 13.41 -0.30 -13.77
C ASP A 144 12.42 -0.61 -12.64
N THR A 145 11.64 -1.67 -12.85
CA THR A 145 10.61 -2.12 -11.89
C THR A 145 11.21 -2.53 -10.55
N LEU A 146 12.41 -3.11 -10.55
CA LEU A 146 13.08 -3.57 -9.34
C LEU A 146 13.62 -2.39 -8.54
N GLU A 147 14.15 -1.37 -9.23
CA GLU A 147 14.56 -0.12 -8.60
C GLU A 147 13.36 0.62 -7.99
N ARG A 148 12.23 0.67 -8.71
CA ARG A 148 10.97 1.23 -8.19
C ARG A 148 10.52 0.53 -6.91
N VAL A 149 10.51 -0.80 -6.90
CA VAL A 149 10.10 -1.60 -5.73
C VAL A 149 11.04 -1.33 -4.54
N ARG A 150 12.36 -1.23 -4.77
CA ARG A 150 13.34 -0.92 -3.73
C ARG A 150 13.17 0.48 -3.13
N GLN A 151 12.90 1.49 -3.96
CA GLN A 151 12.66 2.86 -3.50
C GLN A 151 11.45 2.95 -2.57
N VAL A 152 10.37 2.20 -2.87
CA VAL A 152 9.18 2.12 -2.00
C VAL A 152 9.52 1.36 -0.71
N ALA A 153 10.24 0.24 -0.81
CA ALA A 153 10.60 -0.58 0.34
C ALA A 153 11.44 0.19 1.37
N ALA A 154 12.46 0.94 0.97
CA ALA A 154 13.42 1.57 1.88
C ALA A 154 12.82 2.46 3.00
N ARG A 155 11.56 2.92 2.86
CA ARG A 155 10.86 3.73 3.87
C ARG A 155 10.23 2.94 5.03
N ASP A 156 9.89 1.66 4.82
CA ASP A 156 9.17 0.85 5.82
C ASP A 156 10.10 0.35 6.96
N GLY A 157 11.35 0.81 7.01
CA GLY A 157 12.36 0.39 8.00
C GLY A 157 12.83 -1.04 7.78
N GLN A 158 14.11 -1.21 7.43
CA GLN A 158 14.76 -2.52 7.49
C GLN A 158 15.35 -2.70 8.88
N SER A 159 15.18 -3.89 9.45
CA SER A 159 15.90 -4.26 10.66
C SER A 159 17.10 -5.13 10.28
N ASP A 160 18.29 -4.61 10.53
CA ASP A 160 19.56 -5.34 10.38
C ASP A 160 19.83 -6.27 11.58
N ASP A 161 18.98 -6.24 12.60
CA ASP A 161 19.13 -7.01 13.83
C ASP A 161 18.07 -8.12 13.91
N LEU A 162 18.38 -9.18 14.67
CA LEU A 162 17.45 -10.26 15.03
C LEU A 162 16.46 -9.79 16.12
N THR A 163 15.87 -8.61 15.92
CA THR A 163 14.82 -8.09 16.80
C THR A 163 13.48 -8.65 16.36
N PHE A 164 12.84 -9.42 17.24
CA PHE A 164 11.48 -9.88 16.99
C PHE A 164 10.51 -8.71 17.05
N ALA A 165 9.65 -8.61 16.05
CA ALA A 165 8.68 -7.54 15.94
C ALA A 165 7.53 -7.74 16.93
N ASP A 166 7.21 -6.69 17.67
CA ASP A 166 5.97 -6.62 18.43
C ASP A 166 4.82 -6.21 17.49
N LEU A 167 4.09 -7.22 17.00
CA LEU A 167 2.96 -7.00 16.09
C LEU A 167 1.79 -6.25 16.73
N THR A 168 1.76 -6.04 18.04
CA THR A 168 0.74 -5.19 18.68
C THR A 168 0.90 -3.72 18.30
N ASN A 169 2.14 -3.29 18.02
CA ASN A 169 2.48 -1.94 17.58
C ASN A 169 2.59 -1.80 16.05
N PHE A 170 2.32 -2.87 15.30
CA PHE A 170 2.32 -2.85 13.85
C PHE A 170 1.15 -2.02 13.31
N LYS A 171 1.48 -0.92 12.62
CA LYS A 171 0.50 0.01 12.05
C LYS A 171 -0.09 -0.46 10.71
N GLY A 172 0.58 -1.39 10.03
CA GLY A 172 0.11 -1.90 8.74
C GLY A 172 -1.16 -2.73 8.89
N ARG A 173 -2.02 -2.66 7.86
CA ARG A 173 -3.24 -3.47 7.80
C ARG A 173 -2.96 -4.95 7.54
N TYR A 174 -1.89 -5.23 6.81
CA TYR A 174 -1.55 -6.57 6.36
C TYR A 174 -0.08 -6.89 6.60
N ALA A 175 0.20 -8.13 6.96
CA ALA A 175 1.54 -8.72 6.93
C ALA A 175 1.63 -9.70 5.77
N HIS A 176 2.81 -9.79 5.16
CA HIS A 176 3.06 -10.64 4.01
C HIS A 176 4.09 -11.70 4.37
N LEU A 177 3.86 -12.94 3.97
CA LEU A 177 4.81 -14.06 4.14
C LEU A 177 5.25 -14.58 2.77
N LEU A 178 6.50 -15.02 2.67
CA LEU A 178 6.98 -15.77 1.51
C LEU A 178 6.53 -17.22 1.63
N ILE A 179 5.73 -17.68 0.68
CA ILE A 179 5.04 -18.97 0.73
C ILE A 179 5.59 -19.92 -0.33
N ARG A 180 5.83 -21.15 0.11
CA ARG A 180 5.92 -22.35 -0.72
C ARG A 180 4.55 -23.02 -0.75
N GLN A 181 3.88 -22.92 -1.88
CA GLN A 181 2.59 -23.59 -2.12
C GLN A 181 2.82 -24.95 -2.78
N THR A 182 2.13 -25.99 -2.26
CA THR A 182 2.08 -27.33 -2.85
C THR A 182 0.63 -27.77 -3.04
N PRO A 183 0.19 -28.20 -4.25
CA PRO A 183 0.94 -28.14 -5.50
C PRO A 183 1.16 -26.69 -5.97
N ASN A 184 2.22 -26.47 -6.76
CA ASN A 184 2.49 -25.18 -7.41
C ASN A 184 1.55 -25.00 -8.62
N LYS A 185 0.25 -24.91 -8.34
CA LYS A 185 -0.83 -24.73 -9.32
C LYS A 185 -1.71 -23.56 -8.89
N PRO A 186 -2.13 -22.68 -9.81
CA PRO A 186 -3.17 -21.71 -9.50
C PRO A 186 -4.50 -22.40 -9.22
N VAL A 187 -5.41 -21.72 -8.51
CA VAL A 187 -6.68 -22.30 -8.04
C VAL A 187 -7.52 -22.91 -9.19
N TRP A 188 -7.55 -22.25 -10.35
CA TRP A 188 -8.28 -22.72 -11.55
C TRP A 188 -7.65 -23.94 -12.24
N SER A 189 -6.42 -24.32 -11.85
CA SER A 189 -5.68 -25.48 -12.38
C SER A 189 -5.72 -26.68 -11.44
N LEU A 190 -6.33 -26.55 -10.26
CA LEU A 190 -6.42 -27.64 -9.29
C LEU A 190 -7.41 -28.70 -9.78
N GLU A 191 -7.02 -29.96 -9.66
CA GLU A 191 -7.92 -31.07 -9.92
C GLU A 191 -8.89 -31.26 -8.74
N ALA A 192 -10.06 -31.85 -9.02
CA ALA A 192 -11.05 -32.10 -7.98
C ALA A 192 -10.45 -33.02 -6.88
N GLY A 193 -10.37 -32.50 -5.66
CA GLY A 193 -9.79 -33.22 -4.51
C GLY A 193 -8.31 -32.92 -4.24
N GLU A 194 -7.63 -32.12 -5.07
CA GLU A 194 -6.28 -31.64 -4.75
C GLU A 194 -6.33 -30.64 -3.59
N ALA A 195 -5.67 -30.98 -2.48
CA ALA A 195 -5.53 -30.09 -1.33
C ALA A 195 -4.29 -29.20 -1.50
N VAL A 196 -4.48 -27.89 -1.36
CA VAL A 196 -3.38 -26.91 -1.33
C VAL A 196 -2.85 -26.80 0.08
N THR A 197 -1.54 -26.94 0.23
CA THR A 197 -0.82 -26.68 1.49
C THR A 197 0.16 -25.53 1.31
N TRP A 198 0.24 -24.69 2.34
CA TRP A 198 1.15 -23.54 2.36
C TRP A 198 2.19 -23.73 3.46
N GLN A 199 3.43 -23.42 3.13
CA GLN A 199 4.50 -23.33 4.09
C GLN A 199 5.18 -21.96 3.97
N ALA A 200 5.28 -21.23 5.08
CA ALA A 200 5.94 -19.94 5.13
C ALA A 200 7.44 -20.10 5.39
N ALA A 201 8.24 -19.28 4.71
CA ALA A 201 9.67 -19.19 4.96
C ALA A 201 9.93 -18.64 6.38
N ALA A 202 10.83 -19.30 7.09
CA ALA A 202 11.24 -18.97 8.45
C ALA A 202 12.74 -19.13 8.60
N LEU A 203 13.33 -18.45 9.58
CA LEU A 203 14.73 -18.60 9.97
C LEU A 203 14.86 -19.38 11.27
N GLU A 204 15.81 -20.30 11.29
CA GLU A 204 16.30 -20.88 12.54
C GLU A 204 17.22 -19.88 13.23
N THR A 205 16.78 -19.34 14.36
CA THR A 205 17.56 -18.43 15.22
C THR A 205 18.04 -19.17 16.47
N PRO A 206 19.01 -18.63 17.23
CA PRO A 206 19.40 -19.21 18.52
C PRO A 206 18.25 -19.35 19.53
N SER A 207 17.21 -18.54 19.40
CA SER A 207 16.01 -18.55 20.26
C SER A 207 14.88 -19.42 19.72
N GLY A 208 15.07 -20.09 18.58
CA GLY A 208 14.07 -20.92 17.91
C GLY A 208 13.72 -20.43 16.49
N THR A 209 12.68 -21.00 15.91
CA THR A 209 12.23 -20.66 14.56
C THR A 209 11.43 -19.37 14.54
N ALA A 210 11.74 -18.45 13.64
CA ALA A 210 11.04 -17.19 13.47
C ALA A 210 10.55 -16.99 12.02
N LEU A 211 9.31 -16.53 11.84
CA LEU A 211 8.72 -16.27 10.53
C LEU A 211 9.36 -15.04 9.88
N LEU A 212 9.62 -15.12 8.58
CA LEU A 212 10.00 -13.96 7.77
C LEU A 212 8.74 -13.26 7.27
N ALA A 213 8.44 -12.09 7.84
CA ALA A 213 7.28 -11.30 7.46
C ALA A 213 7.68 -9.93 6.91
N PHE A 214 6.80 -9.38 6.09
CA PHE A 214 7.00 -8.10 5.41
C PHE A 214 5.77 -7.24 5.57
N SER A 215 6.01 -5.96 5.83
CA SER A 215 4.94 -4.98 6.04
C SER A 215 4.20 -4.60 4.75
N SER A 216 4.79 -4.87 3.59
CA SER A 216 4.21 -4.59 2.28
C SER A 216 4.65 -5.63 1.24
N LEU A 217 3.86 -5.77 0.17
CA LEU A 217 4.23 -6.64 -0.96
C LEU A 217 5.54 -6.19 -1.65
N PRO A 218 5.78 -4.89 -1.92
CA PRO A 218 7.06 -4.41 -2.43
C PRO A 218 8.25 -4.84 -1.57
N GLN A 219 8.13 -4.78 -0.24
CA GLN A 219 9.17 -5.26 0.68
C GLN A 219 9.43 -6.76 0.52
N ALA A 220 8.38 -7.58 0.52
CA ALA A 220 8.49 -9.02 0.32
C ALA A 220 9.20 -9.34 -1.01
N VAL A 221 8.84 -8.65 -2.09
CA VAL A 221 9.45 -8.85 -3.42
C VAL A 221 10.91 -8.38 -3.45
N ALA A 222 11.20 -7.21 -2.87
CA ALA A 222 12.55 -6.64 -2.80
C ALA A 222 13.54 -7.56 -2.07
N PHE A 223 13.07 -8.24 -1.02
CA PHE A 223 13.83 -9.23 -0.26
C PHE A 223 13.91 -10.58 -1.01
N MET A 224 12.78 -11.09 -1.50
CA MET A 224 12.67 -12.41 -2.12
C MET A 224 13.53 -12.54 -3.37
N GLN A 225 13.51 -11.55 -4.27
CA GLN A 225 14.22 -11.62 -5.55
C GLN A 225 15.72 -11.92 -5.39
N PRO A 226 16.51 -11.12 -4.64
CA PRO A 226 17.92 -11.42 -4.44
C PRO A 226 18.13 -12.70 -3.63
N ALA A 227 17.29 -13.00 -2.61
CA ALA A 227 17.41 -14.22 -1.82
C ALA A 227 17.27 -15.50 -2.67
N VAL A 228 16.33 -15.49 -3.63
CA VAL A 228 16.12 -16.61 -4.56
C VAL A 228 17.24 -16.66 -5.60
N MET A 229 17.65 -15.53 -6.17
CA MET A 229 18.75 -15.47 -7.15
C MET A 229 20.07 -15.96 -6.57
N ASN A 230 20.34 -15.69 -5.29
CA ASN A 230 21.51 -16.17 -4.57
C ASN A 230 21.37 -17.62 -4.06
N GLY A 231 20.22 -18.26 -4.29
CA GLY A 231 19.94 -19.63 -3.86
C GLY A 231 19.77 -19.82 -2.35
N GLN A 232 19.63 -18.73 -1.59
CA GLN A 232 19.44 -18.72 -0.13
C GLN A 232 18.03 -19.18 0.24
N ILE A 233 17.03 -18.84 -0.59
CA ILE A 233 15.65 -19.30 -0.47
C ILE A 233 15.27 -20.07 -1.73
N LYS A 234 14.60 -21.22 -1.57
CA LYS A 234 14.19 -22.10 -2.67
C LYS A 234 12.70 -22.39 -2.64
N ASP A 235 12.12 -22.58 -3.82
CA ASP A 235 10.73 -23.01 -4.05
C ASP A 235 9.64 -22.09 -3.46
N VAL A 236 9.97 -20.83 -3.14
CA VAL A 236 8.96 -19.80 -2.89
C VAL A 236 8.30 -19.47 -4.22
N ASN A 237 6.98 -19.58 -4.26
CA ASN A 237 6.18 -19.40 -5.47
C ASN A 237 4.95 -18.50 -5.25
N LYS A 238 4.78 -17.99 -4.03
CA LYS A 238 3.66 -17.11 -3.67
C LYS A 238 4.05 -16.16 -2.54
N VAL A 239 3.40 -15.01 -2.49
CA VAL A 239 3.39 -14.14 -1.31
C VAL A 239 2.00 -14.21 -0.71
N GLY A 240 1.91 -14.73 0.52
CA GLY A 240 0.65 -14.81 1.27
C GLY A 240 0.39 -13.49 1.99
N LYS A 241 -0.84 -12.99 1.92
CA LYS A 241 -1.29 -11.76 2.58
C LYS A 241 -2.18 -12.12 3.75
N PHE A 242 -1.90 -11.57 4.93
CA PHE A 242 -2.62 -11.87 6.16
C PHE A 242 -3.03 -10.56 6.84
N SER A 243 -4.24 -10.51 7.40
CA SER A 243 -4.66 -9.36 8.22
C SER A 243 -3.77 -9.20 9.44
N ARG A 244 -3.67 -7.97 9.95
CA ARG A 244 -2.95 -7.69 11.20
C ARG A 244 -3.43 -8.58 12.34
N GLU A 245 -4.74 -8.76 12.46
CA GLU A 245 -5.35 -9.58 13.51
C GLU A 245 -4.91 -11.04 13.40
N THR A 246 -4.83 -11.57 12.17
CA THR A 246 -4.32 -12.93 11.92
C THR A 246 -2.83 -13.02 12.25
N ALA A 247 -2.04 -12.02 11.84
CA ALA A 247 -0.60 -12.00 12.09
C ALA A 247 -0.28 -11.94 13.60
N GLN A 248 -1.04 -11.16 14.37
CA GLN A 248 -0.92 -11.06 15.83
C GLN A 248 -1.23 -12.39 16.55
N ALA A 249 -2.00 -13.28 15.92
CA ALA A 249 -2.35 -14.59 16.46
C ALA A 249 -1.33 -15.69 16.12
N TRP A 250 -0.28 -15.39 15.34
CA TRP A 250 0.75 -16.38 15.02
C TRP A 250 1.50 -16.84 16.27
N SER A 251 1.72 -18.15 16.37
CA SER A 251 2.39 -18.77 17.52
C SER A 251 3.91 -18.66 17.47
N LEU A 252 4.48 -18.33 16.32
CA LEU A 252 5.91 -18.16 16.12
C LEU A 252 6.30 -16.68 16.21
N PRO A 253 7.51 -16.38 16.72
CA PRO A 253 8.05 -15.03 16.65
C PRO A 253 8.23 -14.60 15.20
N VAL A 254 8.16 -13.29 14.96
CA VAL A 254 8.19 -12.70 13.62
C VAL A 254 9.39 -11.77 13.49
N LEU A 255 10.16 -11.95 12.42
CA LEU A 255 11.13 -10.98 11.94
C LEU A 255 10.43 -10.15 10.86
N LEU A 256 10.09 -8.90 11.18
CA LEU A 256 9.39 -7.99 10.27
C LEU A 256 10.41 -7.16 9.48
N ASN A 257 10.29 -7.17 8.15
CA ASN A 257 11.21 -6.50 7.22
C ASN A 257 12.71 -6.84 7.49
N PRO A 258 13.07 -8.14 7.59
CA PRO A 258 14.45 -8.55 7.87
C PRO A 258 15.39 -8.11 6.74
N ALA A 259 16.61 -7.70 7.09
CA ALA A 259 17.66 -7.47 6.12
C ALA A 259 18.13 -8.78 5.46
N LEU A 260 18.54 -8.72 4.19
CA LEU A 260 18.99 -9.89 3.44
C LEU A 260 20.24 -10.53 4.06
N SER A 261 21.10 -9.73 4.68
CA SER A 261 22.30 -10.18 5.39
C SER A 261 22.00 -11.16 6.52
N LEU A 262 20.78 -11.17 7.09
CA LEU A 262 20.38 -12.14 8.10
C LEU A 262 20.31 -13.58 7.56
N LEU A 263 20.20 -13.75 6.24
CA LEU A 263 20.29 -15.08 5.62
C LEU A 263 21.72 -15.62 5.59
N GLU A 264 22.74 -14.80 5.85
CA GLU A 264 24.14 -15.21 5.87
C GLU A 264 24.43 -15.96 7.17
N GLY A 265 24.50 -17.29 7.08
CA GLY A 265 24.85 -18.15 8.22
C GLY A 265 23.66 -18.68 9.03
N LEU A 266 22.42 -18.30 8.69
CA LEU A 266 21.20 -18.90 9.23
C LEU A 266 20.56 -19.85 8.22
N SER A 267 19.89 -20.88 8.73
CA SER A 267 19.18 -21.84 7.89
C SER A 267 17.73 -21.39 7.67
N VAL A 268 17.32 -21.35 6.41
CA VAL A 268 15.91 -21.13 6.04
C VAL A 268 15.16 -22.45 6.12
N THR A 269 14.08 -22.45 6.88
CA THR A 269 13.13 -23.57 6.99
C THR A 269 11.74 -23.14 6.54
N PHE A 270 10.84 -24.10 6.39
CA PHE A 270 9.46 -23.87 5.94
C PHE A 270 8.47 -24.42 6.96
N VAL A 271 7.64 -23.54 7.51
CA VAL A 271 6.66 -23.86 8.55
C VAL A 271 5.26 -23.86 7.95
N ASN A 272 4.45 -24.87 8.27
CA ASN A 272 3.07 -24.93 7.80
C ASN A 272 2.27 -23.71 8.30
N VAL A 273 1.53 -23.09 7.38
CA VAL A 273 0.59 -22.01 7.68
C VAL A 273 -0.78 -22.35 7.12
N ASP A 274 -1.83 -21.93 7.82
CA ASP A 274 -3.20 -22.18 7.38
C ASP A 274 -3.54 -21.26 6.20
N VAL A 275 -3.73 -21.86 5.03
CA VAL A 275 -4.12 -21.16 3.79
C VAL A 275 -5.45 -20.41 3.96
N ASN A 276 -6.36 -20.91 4.80
CA ASN A 276 -7.68 -20.31 4.99
C ASN A 276 -7.65 -19.04 5.86
N SER A 277 -6.53 -18.81 6.53
CA SER A 277 -6.31 -17.57 7.30
C SER A 277 -5.76 -16.42 6.44
N ALA A 278 -5.40 -16.70 5.19
CA ALA A 278 -4.91 -15.69 4.25
C ALA A 278 -6.07 -14.88 3.65
N GLU A 279 -5.83 -13.59 3.47
CA GLU A 279 -6.71 -12.68 2.75
C GLU A 279 -6.65 -12.96 1.24
N ALA A 280 -7.73 -12.63 0.54
CA ALA A 280 -7.72 -12.61 -0.91
C ALA A 280 -6.65 -11.59 -1.41
N PRO A 281 -5.98 -11.87 -2.54
CA PRO A 281 -5.16 -10.87 -3.20
C PRO A 281 -6.00 -9.64 -3.54
N ASP A 282 -5.36 -8.47 -3.61
CA ASP A 282 -6.04 -7.19 -3.91
C ASP A 282 -6.49 -7.06 -5.38
N GLU A 283 -6.45 -8.14 -6.17
CA GLU A 283 -6.76 -8.21 -7.60
C GLU A 283 -7.92 -9.17 -7.91
#